data_AF-A0A2W1GXS5-F1
#
_entry.id   AF-A0A2W1GXS5-F1
#
_cell.length_a   1.000
_cell.length_b   1.000
_cell.length_c   1.000
_cell.angle_alpha   90.00
_cell.angle_beta   90.00
_cell.angle_gamma   90.00
#
_symmetry.space_group_name_H-M   'P 1'
#
loop_
_entity.id
_entity.type
_entity.pdbx_description
1 polymer ?
#
loop_
_entity_poly.entity_id
_entity_poly.type
_entity_poly.pdbx_seq_one_letter_code
_entity_poly.pdbx_strand_id
1 'polypeptide(L)'
;MSAEKKGLEAFHIAGLPPDFYYIPNFISVEEEISILQKIPANRWTHLTHRRLQAIPSTLTKSNTLLAAPLPNYLTNPIVKRFEDYGIFAHTPHQQPNHVLVNEYKAG
;
A
#
# COMPACT_ATOMS: atom_id res chain seq x y z
N MET A 1 -7.50 21.40 17.94
CA MET A 1 -8.32 21.71 16.74
C MET A 1 -8.21 20.51 15.81
N SER A 2 -9.25 19.69 15.75
CA SER A 2 -9.26 18.53 14.84
C SER A 2 -9.41 19.05 13.42
N ALA A 3 -8.44 18.78 12.55
CA ALA A 3 -8.57 19.10 11.13
C ALA A 3 -9.82 18.38 10.59
N GLU A 4 -10.69 19.11 9.89
CA GLU A 4 -11.81 18.51 9.18
C GLU A 4 -11.28 17.44 8.22
N LYS A 5 -11.80 16.22 8.36
CA LYS A 5 -11.41 15.10 7.52
C LYS A 5 -12.09 15.27 6.17
N LYS A 6 -11.32 15.68 5.16
CA LYS A 6 -11.80 15.76 3.78
C LYS A 6 -12.20 14.38 3.28
N GLY A 7 -13.33 14.28 2.59
CA GLY A 7 -13.74 13.04 1.90
C GLY A 7 -12.84 12.73 0.71
N LEU A 8 -12.89 11.50 0.19
CA LEU A 8 -12.04 11.04 -0.92
C LEU A 8 -12.19 11.92 -2.18
N GLU A 9 -13.40 12.38 -2.48
CA GLU A 9 -13.70 13.27 -3.62
C GLU A 9 -12.89 14.57 -3.63
N ALA A 10 -12.46 15.05 -2.46
CA ALA A 10 -11.61 16.24 -2.39
C ALA A 10 -10.21 16.03 -3.01
N PHE A 11 -9.84 14.79 -3.29
CA PHE A 11 -8.55 14.38 -3.86
C PHE A 11 -8.67 13.91 -5.31
N HIS A 12 -9.85 14.01 -5.92
CA HIS A 12 -10.06 13.66 -7.32
C HIS A 12 -9.26 14.57 -8.26
N ILE A 13 -8.65 13.99 -9.29
CA ILE A 13 -7.83 14.74 -10.25
C ILE A 13 -8.66 15.05 -11.50
N ALA A 14 -8.98 16.32 -11.70
CA ALA A 14 -9.68 16.76 -12.90
C ALA A 14 -8.89 16.42 -14.18
N GLY A 15 -9.59 15.88 -15.17
CA GLY A 15 -9.01 15.49 -16.46
C GLY A 15 -8.42 14.08 -16.51
N LEU A 16 -8.41 13.34 -15.40
CA LEU A 16 -8.14 11.90 -15.36
C LEU A 16 -9.46 11.12 -15.27
N PRO A 17 -9.44 9.77 -15.47
CA PRO A 17 -10.62 8.96 -15.23
C PRO A 17 -11.17 9.14 -13.80
N PRO A 18 -12.49 8.98 -13.59
CA PRO A 18 -13.16 9.33 -12.33
C PRO A 18 -12.65 8.58 -11.09
N ASP A 19 -11.96 7.45 -11.30
CA ASP A 19 -11.40 6.63 -10.23
C ASP A 19 -9.96 7.01 -9.84
N PHE A 20 -9.44 8.14 -10.35
CA PHE A 20 -8.08 8.61 -10.05
C PHE A 20 -8.08 9.70 -8.98
N TYR A 21 -7.40 9.39 -7.87
CA TYR A 21 -7.25 10.26 -6.71
C TYR A 21 -5.78 10.43 -6.34
N TYR A 22 -5.39 11.62 -5.88
CA TYR A 22 -4.07 11.89 -5.33
C TYR A 22 -4.17 12.50 -3.93
N ILE A 23 -3.77 11.73 -2.92
CA ILE A 23 -3.77 12.16 -1.52
C ILE A 23 -2.33 12.51 -1.12
N PRO A 24 -1.97 13.82 -1.05
CA PRO A 24 -0.63 14.22 -0.64
C PRO A 24 -0.41 13.94 0.85
N ASN A 25 0.85 13.65 1.23
CA ASN A 25 1.25 13.43 2.62
C ASN A 25 0.35 12.41 3.36
N PHE A 26 -0.01 11.32 2.66
CA PHE A 26 -0.92 10.30 3.18
C PHE A 26 -0.36 9.57 4.42
N ILE A 27 0.95 9.49 4.54
CA ILE A 27 1.68 9.05 5.74
C ILE A 27 2.58 10.17 6.26
N SER A 28 2.81 10.20 7.57
CA SER A 28 3.72 11.17 8.19
C SER A 28 5.18 10.75 7.99
N VAL A 29 6.11 11.69 8.17
CA VAL A 29 7.55 11.42 8.07
C VAL A 29 7.99 10.34 9.08
N GLU A 30 7.41 10.33 10.28
CA GLU A 30 7.70 9.33 11.29
C GLU A 30 7.20 7.94 10.88
N GLU A 31 6.04 7.88 10.24
CA GLU A 31 5.47 6.65 9.69
C GLU A 31 6.31 6.12 8.54
N GLU A 32 6.77 6.99 7.63
CA GLU A 32 7.69 6.65 6.55
C GLU A 32 8.98 6.00 7.10
N ILE A 33 9.64 6.66 8.05
CA ILE A 33 10.86 6.15 8.69
C ILE A 33 10.58 4.79 9.36
N SER A 34 9.45 4.68 10.08
CA SER A 34 9.08 3.45 10.77
C SER A 34 8.81 2.28 9.82
N ILE A 35 8.16 2.53 8.69
CA ILE A 35 7.89 1.52 7.66
C ILE A 35 9.22 1.08 7.03
N LEU A 36 10.05 2.04 6.62
CA LEU A 36 11.35 1.77 5.99
C LEU A 36 12.24 0.89 6.87
N GLN A 37 12.31 1.14 8.17
CA GLN A 37 13.10 0.33 9.11
C GLN A 37 12.59 -1.10 9.28
N LYS A 38 11.30 -1.36 8.99
CA LYS A 38 10.66 -2.67 9.18
C LYS A 38 10.61 -3.50 7.90
N ILE A 39 10.98 -2.92 6.76
CA ILE A 39 11.16 -3.68 5.51
C ILE A 39 12.35 -4.63 5.72
N PRO A 40 12.16 -5.95 5.61
CA PRO A 40 13.23 -6.89 5.89
C PRO A 40 14.31 -6.81 4.81
N ALA A 41 15.59 -6.89 5.18
CA ALA A 41 16.70 -6.81 4.24
C ALA A 41 16.86 -8.06 3.35
N ASN A 42 16.20 -9.17 3.70
CA ASN A 42 16.21 -10.42 2.95
C ASN A 42 14.95 -10.55 2.06
N ARG A 43 14.79 -11.69 1.36
CA ARG A 43 13.61 -12.02 0.51
C ARG A 43 13.42 -11.16 -0.74
N TRP A 44 14.43 -10.39 -1.14
CA TRP A 44 14.41 -9.65 -2.40
C TRP A 44 14.52 -10.58 -3.60
N THR A 45 13.56 -10.46 -4.52
CA THR A 45 13.68 -10.96 -5.89
C THR A 45 14.27 -9.86 -6.77
N HIS A 46 15.40 -10.12 -7.42
CA HIS A 46 16.09 -9.16 -8.25
C HIS A 46 15.61 -9.24 -9.70
N LEU A 47 15.28 -8.08 -10.27
CA LEU A 47 14.91 -7.88 -11.68
C LEU A 47 15.90 -6.93 -12.33
N THR A 48 15.79 -6.71 -13.65
CA THR A 48 16.77 -5.97 -14.45
C THR A 48 17.14 -4.59 -13.90
N HIS A 49 16.20 -3.85 -13.32
CA HIS A 49 16.42 -2.47 -12.82
C HIS A 49 15.83 -2.19 -11.43
N ARG A 50 15.29 -3.22 -10.78
CA ARG A 50 14.62 -3.09 -9.48
C ARG A 50 14.71 -4.39 -8.72
N ARG A 51 14.38 -4.35 -7.44
CA ARG A 51 14.09 -5.56 -6.66
C ARG A 51 12.71 -5.45 -6.02
N LEU A 52 12.08 -6.58 -5.77
CA LEU A 52 10.75 -6.64 -5.18
C LEU A 52 10.66 -7.65 -4.03
N GLN A 53 9.76 -7.39 -3.09
CA GLN A 53 9.24 -8.36 -2.12
C GLN A 53 7.74 -8.51 -2.28
N ALA A 54 7.25 -9.75 -2.27
CA ALA A 54 5.83 -10.07 -2.24
C ALA A 54 5.44 -10.51 -0.83
N ILE A 55 4.47 -9.82 -0.24
CA ILE A 55 4.05 -10.00 1.16
C ILE A 55 2.53 -10.24 1.16
N PRO A 56 2.01 -11.26 1.86
CA PRO A 56 2.73 -12.17 2.76
C PRO A 56 3.50 -13.28 2.03
N SER A 57 3.12 -13.59 0.79
CA SER A 57 3.67 -14.71 0.02
C SER A 57 3.85 -14.35 -1.46
N THR A 58 4.77 -15.05 -2.11
CA THR A 58 4.89 -15.06 -3.56
C THR A 58 3.75 -15.87 -4.16
N LEU A 59 3.40 -15.58 -5.42
CA LEU A 59 2.51 -16.42 -6.20
C LEU A 59 3.05 -17.86 -6.24
N THR A 60 2.15 -18.84 -6.08
CA THR A 60 2.48 -20.24 -6.30
C THR A 60 2.85 -20.47 -7.76
N LYS A 61 3.41 -21.65 -8.08
CA LYS A 61 3.65 -22.07 -9.47
C LYS A 61 2.37 -22.11 -10.31
N SER A 62 1.20 -22.20 -9.67
CA SER A 62 -0.13 -22.13 -10.29
C SER A 62 -0.71 -20.71 -10.35
N ASN A 63 0.12 -19.68 -10.13
CA ASN A 63 -0.27 -18.27 -10.15
C ASN A 63 -1.37 -17.92 -9.12
N THR A 64 -1.35 -18.59 -7.96
CA THR A 64 -2.32 -18.40 -6.89
C THR A 64 -1.65 -17.68 -5.72
N LEU A 65 -2.34 -16.70 -5.11
CA LEU A 65 -1.88 -16.07 -3.88
C LEU A 65 -2.31 -16.93 -2.69
N LEU A 66 -1.36 -17.27 -1.81
CA LEU A 66 -1.67 -17.94 -0.55
C LEU A 66 -2.09 -16.88 0.47
N ALA A 67 -3.32 -17.00 0.95
CA ALA A 67 -3.86 -16.12 1.97
C ALA A 67 -3.06 -16.26 3.27
N ALA A 68 -2.52 -15.15 3.75
CA ALA A 68 -1.86 -15.03 5.04
C ALA A 68 -2.02 -13.58 5.53
N PRO A 69 -1.92 -13.33 6.85
CA PRO A 69 -2.05 -11.97 7.36
C PRO A 69 -0.88 -11.09 6.89
N LEU A 70 -1.20 -9.84 6.52
CA LEU A 70 -0.17 -8.83 6.26
C LEU A 70 0.52 -8.43 7.58
N PRO A 71 1.84 -8.20 7.59
CA PRO A 71 2.55 -7.68 8.74
C PRO A 71 1.98 -6.34 9.24
N ASN A 72 1.96 -6.14 10.56
CA ASN A 72 1.36 -4.95 11.18
C ASN A 72 1.93 -3.62 10.68
N TYR A 73 3.20 -3.60 10.27
CA TYR A 73 3.84 -2.38 9.76
C TYR A 73 3.35 -1.95 8.37
N LEU A 74 2.66 -2.82 7.65
CA LEU A 74 2.01 -2.51 6.37
C LEU A 74 0.52 -2.24 6.52
N THR A 75 -0.08 -2.66 7.64
CA THR A 75 -1.52 -2.49 7.89
C THR A 75 -1.81 -1.27 8.76
N ASN A 76 -1.03 -1.00 9.80
CA ASN A 76 -1.25 0.11 10.71
C ASN A 76 -0.25 1.25 10.46
N PRO A 77 -0.69 2.50 10.21
CA PRO A 77 -2.08 3.00 10.21
C PRO A 77 -2.77 3.01 8.83
N ILE A 78 -2.11 2.48 7.79
CA ILE A 78 -2.50 2.62 6.39
C ILE A 78 -3.90 2.06 6.09
N VAL A 79 -4.19 0.83 6.50
CA VAL A 79 -5.47 0.16 6.24
C VAL A 79 -6.60 0.90 6.93
N LYS A 80 -6.36 1.42 8.15
CA LYS A 80 -7.38 2.21 8.83
C LYS A 80 -7.74 3.47 8.05
N ARG A 81 -6.74 4.15 7.47
CA ARG A 81 -6.98 5.30 6.59
C ARG A 81 -7.70 4.89 5.30
N PHE A 82 -7.42 3.72 4.74
CA PHE A 82 -8.17 3.21 3.58
C PHE A 82 -9.64 2.95 3.89
N GLU A 83 -9.95 2.37 5.05
CA GLU A 83 -11.32 2.18 5.54
C GLU A 83 -12.05 3.52 5.66
N ASP A 84 -11.37 4.51 6.23
CA ASP A 84 -11.94 5.84 6.44
C ASP A 84 -12.28 6.57 5.13
N TYR A 85 -11.59 6.24 4.04
CA TYR A 85 -11.88 6.72 2.68
C TYR A 85 -12.80 5.76 1.89
N GLY A 86 -13.16 4.60 2.44
CA GLY A 86 -14.01 3.62 1.76
C GLY A 86 -13.36 2.96 0.53
N ILE A 87 -12.03 3.02 0.38
CA ILE A 87 -11.31 2.62 -0.85
C ILE A 87 -11.63 1.17 -1.25
N PHE A 88 -11.71 0.27 -0.28
CA PHE A 88 -11.96 -1.15 -0.51
C PHE A 88 -13.40 -1.57 -0.21
N ALA A 89 -14.31 -0.66 0.17
CA ALA A 89 -15.63 -0.99 0.70
C ALA A 89 -16.48 -1.86 -0.25
N HIS A 90 -16.28 -1.69 -1.57
CA HIS A 90 -17.00 -2.42 -2.63
C HIS A 90 -16.24 -3.64 -3.16
N THR A 91 -15.08 -3.98 -2.60
CA THR A 91 -14.29 -5.15 -3.02
C THR A 91 -14.69 -6.40 -2.24
N PRO A 92 -14.55 -7.62 -2.80
CA PRO A 92 -14.92 -8.86 -2.12
C PRO A 92 -14.23 -9.07 -0.76
N HIS A 93 -12.99 -8.59 -0.62
CA HIS A 93 -12.21 -8.74 0.60
C HIS A 93 -12.30 -7.55 1.56
N GLN A 94 -12.83 -6.41 1.11
CA GLN A 94 -13.00 -5.16 1.86
C GLN A 94 -11.72 -4.54 2.46
N GLN A 95 -10.57 -5.17 2.25
CA GLN A 95 -9.26 -4.76 2.75
C GLN A 95 -8.16 -5.27 1.81
N PRO A 96 -6.97 -4.63 1.81
CA PRO A 96 -5.84 -5.16 1.07
C PRO A 96 -5.38 -6.49 1.70
N ASN A 97 -5.04 -7.45 0.84
CA ASN A 97 -4.61 -8.78 1.24
C ASN A 97 -3.19 -9.14 0.74
N HIS A 98 -2.60 -8.29 -0.09
CA HIS A 98 -1.28 -8.50 -0.68
C HIS A 98 -0.56 -7.15 -0.88
N VAL A 99 0.75 -7.14 -0.67
CA VAL A 99 1.62 -5.97 -0.84
C VAL A 99 2.85 -6.35 -1.65
N LEU A 100 3.17 -5.51 -2.63
CA LEU A 100 4.42 -5.54 -3.39
C LEU A 100 5.30 -4.36 -2.98
N VAL A 101 6.39 -4.63 -2.28
CA VAL A 101 7.42 -3.63 -1.99
C VAL A 101 8.41 -3.62 -3.14
N ASN A 102 8.56 -2.50 -3.83
CA ASN A 102 9.52 -2.33 -4.91
C ASN A 102 10.61 -1.34 -4.49
N GLU A 103 11.88 -1.67 -4.77
CA GLU A 103 13.00 -0.74 -4.63
C GLU A 103 13.65 -0.52 -6.00
N TYR A 104 13.87 0.76 -6.30
CA TYR A 104 14.52 1.23 -7.53
C TYR A 104 15.84 1.89 -7.17
N LYS A 105 16.87 1.66 -7.98
CA LYS A 105 18.12 2.44 -7.90
C LYS A 105 17.93 3.78 -8.62
N ALA A 106 18.81 4.74 -8.32
CA ALA A 106 18.93 5.93 -9.14
C ALA A 106 19.13 5.51 -10.62
N GLY A 107 18.37 6.16 -11.51
CA GLY A 107 18.41 5.92 -12.95
C GLY A 107 19.67 6.48 -13.60
#